data_AF-A0A8H6XV67-F1
#
_entry.id   AF-A0A8H6XV67-F1
#
_cell.length_a   1.000
_cell.length_b   1.000
_cell.length_c   1.000
_cell.angle_alpha   90.00
_cell.angle_beta   90.00
_cell.angle_gamma   90.00
#
_symmetry.space_group_name_H-M   'P 1'
#
loop_
_entity.id
_entity.type
_entity.pdbx_description
1 polymer ?
#
loop_
_entity_poly.entity_id
_entity_poly.type
_entity_poly.pdbx_seq_one_letter_code
_entity_poly.pdbx_strand_id
1 'polypeptide(L)'
;MPPKRARKDSDGDYRAPSSLKLGQSKRARADELFFQTSSAPTSPCTSPPRELESLPDWDAVEPLHRMSDLMSRLVDQNTGPGSMNSSSRAAPQTPGKQRAVSETPTEFPSPATSTIFESPEKTHGGRPRVKRATRSARHKNIGVTSSEREQMRSEALAARRAREKEQKRKKRAEIAEMRRKEQEAAAKEKAERDHVRAQNFFSKITMSEEEGGAGFPTVQSFVESLFAGGCGGDAQISANLTRFLQQNGTDVMQKIVDRVPEIGQDFLDREFDAKLERVLEAEGKAIQALLTRHWTTNVTELLKDFSMEKLAEDLQEIAPTLWRVLARVSIPGKATRRESDGESRREKSLIFTSVCAMLSMSRSQKANNYQVVIGMFLLASGAAKREIEVLAHAGLSVSYSTIQDHIHTLSAEASQRLKQLVKEQMCSIVWDNLNIAFRVESQRLNSANHFDNGTTATAIPIWNPFTNGPAALGTLPLEMKPPRTSTFPVIDWSPSDTL
;
A
#
# COMPACT_ATOMS: atom_id res chain seq x y z
N MET A 1 -23.25 21.35 -53.30
CA MET A 1 -23.12 22.46 -52.34
C MET A 1 -24.29 22.42 -51.37
N PRO A 2 -24.11 22.21 -50.06
CA PRO A 2 -25.20 22.29 -49.09
C PRO A 2 -25.39 23.73 -48.58
N PRO A 3 -26.58 24.09 -48.08
CA PRO A 3 -26.90 25.47 -47.72
C PRO A 3 -26.28 25.88 -46.38
N LYS A 4 -25.85 27.15 -46.31
CA LYS A 4 -25.29 27.79 -45.11
C LYS A 4 -26.36 27.88 -44.01
N ARG A 5 -26.06 27.32 -42.83
CA ARG A 5 -26.85 27.55 -41.60
C ARG A 5 -26.59 28.95 -41.07
N ALA A 6 -27.67 29.72 -40.86
CA ALA A 6 -27.65 31.00 -40.17
C ALA A 6 -27.27 30.82 -38.69
N ARG A 7 -26.34 31.65 -38.20
CA ARG A 7 -26.05 31.79 -36.77
C ARG A 7 -27.12 32.68 -36.14
N LYS A 8 -27.56 32.27 -34.96
CA LYS A 8 -28.55 32.94 -34.12
C LYS A 8 -27.77 33.76 -33.10
N ASP A 9 -27.85 35.09 -33.20
CA ASP A 9 -27.30 35.99 -32.20
C ASP A 9 -28.16 35.91 -30.94
N SER A 10 -27.52 35.64 -29.80
CA SER A 10 -28.12 35.76 -28.48
C SER A 10 -27.30 36.75 -27.67
N ASP A 11 -27.67 38.02 -27.78
CA ASP A 11 -27.30 39.05 -26.81
C ASP A 11 -27.98 38.72 -25.49
N GLY A 12 -27.18 38.28 -24.52
CA GLY A 12 -27.56 38.12 -23.12
C GLY A 12 -26.88 39.19 -22.29
N ASP A 13 -27.65 40.17 -21.86
CA ASP A 13 -27.29 41.25 -20.94
C ASP A 13 -26.59 40.71 -19.66
N TYR A 14 -25.29 40.94 -19.54
CA TYR A 14 -24.57 40.80 -18.27
C TYR A 14 -24.37 42.18 -17.64
N ARG A 15 -25.16 42.49 -16.60
CA ARG A 15 -24.96 43.67 -15.74
C ARG A 15 -23.92 43.36 -14.67
N ALA A 16 -22.85 44.15 -14.62
CA ALA A 16 -21.87 44.11 -13.53
C ALA A 16 -22.47 44.65 -12.21
N PRO A 17 -22.15 44.05 -11.05
CA PRO A 17 -22.63 44.56 -9.76
C PRO A 17 -21.88 45.82 -9.33
N SER A 18 -22.69 46.75 -8.81
CA SER A 18 -22.37 48.08 -8.32
C SER A 18 -21.44 48.10 -7.10
N SER A 19 -20.38 48.92 -7.22
CA SER A 19 -19.81 49.82 -6.21
C SER A 19 -19.86 49.41 -4.72
N LEU A 20 -18.76 48.85 -4.22
CA LEU A 20 -18.37 48.95 -2.81
C LEU A 20 -17.54 50.22 -2.62
N LYS A 21 -18.07 51.17 -1.84
CA LYS A 21 -17.41 52.42 -1.46
C LYS A 21 -16.23 52.14 -0.53
N LEU A 22 -15.01 52.43 -0.97
CA LEU A 22 -13.83 52.51 -0.11
C LEU A 22 -13.63 53.97 0.31
N GLY A 23 -13.71 54.23 1.62
CA GLY A 23 -13.50 55.54 2.22
C GLY A 23 -12.04 55.95 2.16
N GLN A 24 -11.81 57.21 1.79
CA GLN A 24 -10.51 57.88 1.79
C GLN A 24 -10.11 58.37 3.19
N SER A 25 -8.82 58.23 3.51
CA SER A 25 -8.02 59.09 4.40
C SER A 25 -6.62 58.43 4.51
N LYS A 26 -5.46 59.04 4.30
CA LYS A 26 -4.96 60.41 4.09
C LYS A 26 -3.49 60.26 3.65
N ARG A 27 -3.02 61.14 2.76
CA ARG A 27 -1.67 61.80 2.71
C ARG A 27 -0.41 60.90 2.74
N ALA A 28 0.64 61.08 1.94
CA ALA A 28 1.03 62.11 0.97
C ALA A 28 2.29 61.63 0.19
N ARG A 29 2.48 62.16 -1.03
CA ARG A 29 3.73 62.66 -1.69
C ARG A 29 5.07 61.97 -1.38
N ALA A 30 5.99 61.73 -2.32
CA ALA A 30 6.15 62.17 -3.70
C ALA A 30 7.26 61.34 -4.39
N ASP A 31 7.12 61.20 -5.71
CA ASP A 31 8.10 61.33 -6.81
C ASP A 31 9.54 60.82 -6.58
N GLU A 32 10.01 59.80 -7.30
CA GLU A 32 10.45 59.82 -8.71
C GLU A 32 11.78 60.58 -8.92
N LEU A 33 12.81 59.84 -9.36
CA LEU A 33 13.87 60.21 -10.31
C LEU A 33 15.35 59.97 -9.89
N PHE A 34 16.07 59.52 -10.93
CA PHE A 34 17.48 59.70 -11.28
C PHE A 34 18.58 58.70 -10.83
N PHE A 35 19.02 57.95 -11.84
CA PHE A 35 20.41 57.54 -12.12
C PHE A 35 21.37 58.74 -12.08
N GLN A 36 22.49 58.65 -11.35
CA GLN A 36 23.87 58.82 -11.85
C GLN A 36 24.90 59.03 -10.71
N THR A 37 25.97 58.23 -10.77
CA THR A 37 27.39 58.50 -10.44
C THR A 37 27.76 59.57 -9.41
N SER A 38 28.56 59.21 -8.40
CA SER A 38 29.89 59.82 -8.11
C SER A 38 30.45 59.43 -6.74
N SER A 39 31.77 59.19 -6.74
CA SER A 39 32.78 59.47 -5.69
C SER A 39 32.72 58.75 -4.33
N ALA A 40 33.83 58.05 -4.08
CA ALA A 40 34.30 57.58 -2.78
C ALA A 40 34.42 58.68 -1.71
N PRO A 41 34.50 58.27 -0.43
CA PRO A 41 35.64 58.70 0.35
C PRO A 41 36.36 57.54 1.05
N THR A 42 37.66 57.78 1.22
CA THR A 42 38.71 56.98 1.82
C THR A 42 38.66 56.87 3.35
N SER A 43 39.25 55.78 3.85
CA SER A 43 39.94 55.58 5.16
C SER A 43 39.20 54.74 6.22
N PRO A 44 39.91 54.14 7.21
CA PRO A 44 40.39 52.76 7.09
C PRO A 44 39.96 51.87 8.28
N CYS A 45 39.76 50.57 8.04
CA CYS A 45 39.66 49.61 9.14
C CYS A 45 40.58 48.42 8.88
N THR A 46 41.69 48.44 9.59
CA THR A 46 42.64 47.36 9.81
C THR A 46 41.99 46.24 10.60
N SER A 47 41.93 45.04 10.01
CA SER A 47 41.88 43.77 10.76
C SER A 47 42.56 42.66 9.94
N PRO A 48 43.31 41.74 10.59
CA PRO A 48 44.26 40.85 9.94
C PRO A 48 43.60 39.62 9.28
N PRO A 49 44.30 38.92 8.36
CA PRO A 49 43.77 37.74 7.69
C PRO A 49 43.65 36.56 8.65
N ARG A 50 42.49 35.92 8.66
CA ARG A 50 42.26 34.63 9.33
C ARG A 50 43.03 33.53 8.60
N GLU A 51 43.79 32.79 9.38
CA GLU A 51 44.56 31.61 9.00
C GLU A 51 43.67 30.52 8.37
N LEU A 52 44.21 29.92 7.31
CA LEU A 52 43.66 28.78 6.60
C LEU A 52 43.97 27.53 7.44
N GLU A 53 43.02 27.05 8.23
CA GLU A 53 43.17 25.79 8.96
C GLU A 53 43.11 24.59 7.99
N SER A 54 44.14 23.77 8.09
CA SER A 54 44.38 22.52 7.37
C SER A 54 43.31 21.46 7.67
N LEU A 55 42.73 20.91 6.60
CA LEU A 55 41.90 19.70 6.63
C LEU A 55 42.76 18.46 6.99
N PRO A 56 42.23 17.50 7.78
CA PRO A 56 42.94 16.28 8.11
C PRO A 56 42.94 15.27 6.95
N ASP A 57 44.11 14.64 6.81
CA ASP A 57 44.49 13.57 5.89
C ASP A 57 43.75 12.26 6.22
N TRP A 58 43.07 11.66 5.22
CA TRP A 58 42.21 10.46 5.38
C TRP A 58 42.78 9.21 4.70
N ASP A 59 44.08 9.16 4.41
CA ASP A 59 44.74 8.01 3.76
C ASP A 59 45.06 6.83 4.71
N ALA A 60 44.12 6.44 5.57
CA ALA A 60 44.28 5.24 6.41
C ALA A 60 42.98 4.50 6.69
N VAL A 61 42.35 3.90 5.66
CA VAL A 61 41.47 2.74 5.83
C VAL A 61 41.74 1.72 4.70
N GLU A 62 42.20 0.54 5.07
CA GLU A 62 42.47 -0.61 4.18
C GLU A 62 41.24 -1.09 3.38
N PRO A 63 41.43 -1.78 2.24
CA PRO A 63 40.38 -1.98 1.24
C PRO A 63 39.53 -3.24 1.44
N LEU A 64 38.22 -3.06 1.25
CA LEU A 64 37.15 -4.04 1.04
C LEU A 64 37.39 -4.96 -0.19
N HIS A 65 38.34 -5.90 -0.10
CA HIS A 65 38.57 -6.92 -1.14
C HIS A 65 37.86 -8.27 -0.91
N ARG A 66 37.01 -8.40 0.11
CA ARG A 66 36.35 -9.68 0.44
C ARG A 66 34.92 -9.88 -0.08
N MET A 67 34.29 -8.87 -0.66
CA MET A 67 32.86 -8.96 -1.04
C MET A 67 32.62 -9.28 -2.53
N SER A 68 33.62 -9.10 -3.40
CA SER A 68 33.49 -9.40 -4.84
C SER A 68 33.60 -10.91 -5.16
N ASP A 69 34.33 -11.66 -4.33
CA ASP A 69 34.51 -13.12 -4.49
C ASP A 69 33.28 -13.94 -4.09
N LEU A 70 32.38 -13.38 -3.27
CA LEU A 70 31.17 -14.06 -2.84
C LEU A 70 30.04 -13.95 -3.88
N MET A 71 30.00 -12.84 -4.62
CA MET A 71 28.96 -12.56 -5.63
C MET A 71 29.22 -13.30 -6.95
N SER A 72 30.47 -13.62 -7.28
CA SER A 72 30.81 -14.38 -8.49
C SER A 72 30.46 -15.89 -8.41
N ARG A 73 30.18 -16.43 -7.21
CA ARG A 73 29.88 -17.86 -7.03
C ARG A 73 28.39 -18.21 -7.06
N LEU A 74 27.50 -17.22 -7.16
CA LEU A 74 26.04 -17.43 -7.15
C LEU A 74 25.37 -17.36 -8.53
N VAL A 75 26.13 -17.08 -9.60
CA VAL A 75 25.57 -16.87 -10.95
C VAL A 75 25.65 -18.10 -11.86
N ASP A 76 26.41 -19.15 -11.50
CA ASP A 76 26.63 -20.32 -12.37
C ASP A 76 25.71 -21.54 -12.14
N GLN A 77 24.60 -21.39 -11.40
CA GLN A 77 23.66 -22.50 -11.18
C GLN A 77 22.22 -22.10 -11.52
N ASN A 78 21.90 -21.92 -12.81
CA ASN A 78 20.58 -22.27 -13.37
C ASN A 78 20.53 -22.00 -14.87
N THR A 79 21.02 -22.95 -15.66
CA THR A 79 20.56 -23.11 -17.05
C THR A 79 20.26 -24.58 -17.34
N GLY A 80 18.98 -24.89 -17.52
CA GLY A 80 18.47 -26.18 -17.97
C GLY A 80 17.16 -25.96 -18.73
N PRO A 81 16.96 -26.55 -19.93
CA PRO A 81 15.95 -26.09 -20.89
C PRO A 81 14.66 -26.94 -20.89
N GLY A 82 13.57 -26.30 -21.32
CA GLY A 82 12.30 -26.94 -21.71
C GLY A 82 11.13 -26.02 -21.41
N SER A 83 10.04 -25.94 -22.15
CA SER A 83 9.60 -26.55 -23.40
C SER A 83 8.48 -25.65 -23.93
N MET A 84 8.36 -25.56 -25.25
CA MET A 84 7.26 -24.90 -25.94
C MET A 84 5.89 -25.43 -25.48
N ASN A 85 4.93 -24.52 -25.31
CA ASN A 85 3.56 -24.74 -25.78
C ASN A 85 2.81 -23.41 -25.92
N SER A 86 2.40 -23.14 -27.15
CA SER A 86 1.56 -22.04 -27.58
C SER A 86 0.09 -22.39 -27.34
N SER A 87 -0.67 -21.47 -26.75
CA SER A 87 -2.13 -21.47 -26.85
C SER A 87 -2.64 -20.04 -26.93
N SER A 88 -3.04 -19.66 -28.14
CA SER A 88 -3.81 -18.47 -28.47
C SER A 88 -5.16 -18.44 -27.75
N ARG A 89 -5.52 -17.33 -27.09
CA ARG A 89 -6.92 -17.03 -26.80
C ARG A 89 -7.23 -15.53 -26.70
N ALA A 90 -7.90 -15.06 -27.75
CA ALA A 90 -8.99 -14.10 -27.84
C ALA A 90 -9.10 -12.89 -26.88
N ALA A 91 -9.26 -11.72 -27.50
CA ALA A 91 -9.58 -10.42 -26.92
C ALA A 91 -10.91 -10.39 -26.13
N PRO A 92 -11.04 -9.50 -25.12
CA PRO A 92 -12.26 -9.37 -24.33
C PRO A 92 -13.33 -8.53 -25.04
N GLN A 93 -14.55 -9.05 -25.05
CA GLN A 93 -15.77 -8.35 -25.48
C GLN A 93 -16.30 -7.44 -24.36
N THR A 94 -16.86 -6.30 -24.78
CA THR A 94 -17.53 -5.27 -23.98
C THR A 94 -18.85 -5.76 -23.36
N PRO A 95 -19.17 -5.45 -22.09
CA PRO A 95 -20.49 -5.76 -21.53
C PRO A 95 -21.52 -4.69 -21.86
N GLY A 96 -22.67 -5.13 -22.38
CA GLY A 96 -23.84 -4.31 -22.70
C GLY A 96 -24.65 -3.90 -21.46
N LYS A 97 -25.25 -2.70 -21.57
CA LYS A 97 -26.27 -2.14 -20.68
C LYS A 97 -27.47 -3.08 -20.54
N GLN A 98 -27.90 -3.35 -19.30
CA GLN A 98 -29.29 -3.70 -19.01
C GLN A 98 -29.88 -2.73 -17.99
N ARG A 99 -31.12 -2.35 -18.30
CA ARG A 99 -31.89 -1.23 -17.77
C ARG A 99 -32.87 -1.77 -16.74
N ALA A 100 -33.12 -0.93 -15.74
CA ALA A 100 -33.99 -1.13 -14.59
C ALA A 100 -35.43 -1.57 -14.91
N VAL A 101 -36.02 -2.31 -13.98
CA VAL A 101 -37.46 -2.26 -13.69
C VAL A 101 -37.63 -2.19 -12.16
N SER A 102 -38.31 -1.11 -11.76
CA SER A 102 -38.79 -0.72 -10.44
C SER A 102 -39.92 -1.61 -9.95
N GLU A 103 -40.10 -1.74 -8.63
CA GLU A 103 -41.40 -1.60 -7.95
C GLU A 103 -41.25 -1.71 -6.41
N THR A 104 -41.47 -0.57 -5.74
CA THR A 104 -42.05 -0.41 -4.38
C THR A 104 -43.44 0.25 -4.60
N PRO A 105 -44.37 0.43 -3.62
CA PRO A 105 -44.24 0.48 -2.15
C PRO A 105 -45.40 -0.21 -1.37
N THR A 106 -45.36 -0.36 -0.03
CA THR A 106 -46.13 0.43 0.99
C THR A 106 -45.79 -0.13 2.39
N GLU A 107 -45.29 0.66 3.34
CA GLU A 107 -45.96 1.43 4.42
C GLU A 107 -46.34 0.66 5.71
N PHE A 108 -46.03 1.31 6.84
CA PHE A 108 -46.00 0.98 8.30
C PHE A 108 -47.37 0.67 8.97
N PRO A 109 -47.56 0.56 10.33
CA PRO A 109 -46.68 0.38 11.52
C PRO A 109 -47.13 -0.73 12.55
N SER A 110 -46.31 -0.97 13.60
CA SER A 110 -46.56 -1.64 14.91
C SER A 110 -47.83 -1.16 15.68
N PRO A 111 -48.38 -1.77 16.79
CA PRO A 111 -47.66 -2.38 17.95
C PRO A 111 -48.35 -3.49 18.82
N ALA A 112 -47.56 -4.02 19.77
CA ALA A 112 -47.80 -4.56 21.15
C ALA A 112 -49.11 -5.23 21.64
N THR A 113 -48.93 -6.02 22.73
CA THR A 113 -49.88 -6.65 23.69
C THR A 113 -50.53 -7.97 23.25
N SER A 114 -50.79 -8.99 24.09
CA SER A 114 -50.58 -9.26 25.52
C SER A 114 -50.71 -10.78 25.78
N THR A 115 -50.17 -11.19 26.92
CA THR A 115 -50.47 -12.38 27.73
C THR A 115 -51.93 -12.84 27.74
N ILE A 116 -52.20 -14.14 27.52
CA ILE A 116 -53.31 -14.87 28.16
C ILE A 116 -52.88 -16.33 28.48
N PHE A 117 -53.10 -16.68 29.75
CA PHE A 117 -53.12 -18.02 30.34
C PHE A 117 -54.07 -18.98 29.60
N GLU A 118 -53.70 -20.26 29.47
CA GLU A 118 -54.74 -21.30 29.54
C GLU A 118 -54.20 -22.60 30.15
N SER A 119 -55.02 -23.11 31.07
CA SER A 119 -54.81 -24.24 31.98
C SER A 119 -55.28 -25.56 31.35
N PRO A 120 -55.15 -26.71 32.04
CA PRO A 120 -55.11 -28.03 31.42
C PRO A 120 -56.49 -28.70 31.31
N GLU A 121 -56.72 -29.47 30.25
CA GLU A 121 -57.80 -30.45 30.23
C GLU A 121 -57.34 -31.82 29.71
N LYS A 122 -57.58 -32.82 30.56
CA LYS A 122 -57.56 -34.24 30.23
C LYS A 122 -58.77 -34.57 29.37
N THR A 123 -58.60 -35.32 28.30
CA THR A 123 -59.69 -36.14 27.73
C THR A 123 -59.25 -37.60 27.60
N HIS A 124 -59.96 -38.45 28.33
CA HIS A 124 -59.97 -39.90 28.20
C HIS A 124 -60.70 -40.33 26.92
N GLY A 125 -60.31 -41.49 26.40
CA GLY A 125 -61.27 -42.46 25.87
C GLY A 125 -61.57 -42.39 24.37
N GLY A 126 -61.00 -43.31 23.61
CA GLY A 126 -61.44 -43.58 22.23
C GLY A 126 -60.71 -44.77 21.61
N ARG A 127 -61.19 -46.00 21.85
CA ARG A 127 -60.80 -47.20 21.09
C ARG A 127 -61.18 -47.00 19.61
N PRO A 128 -60.25 -47.10 18.64
CA PRO A 128 -60.62 -47.14 17.24
C PRO A 128 -61.17 -48.52 16.87
N ARG A 129 -62.41 -48.48 16.41
CA ARG A 129 -63.26 -49.55 15.93
C ARG A 129 -62.62 -50.28 14.75
N VAL A 130 -62.52 -51.60 14.86
CA VAL A 130 -62.11 -52.54 13.81
C VAL A 130 -62.98 -52.35 12.56
N LYS A 131 -62.40 -51.82 11.48
CA LYS A 131 -62.98 -51.93 10.13
C LYS A 131 -62.37 -53.16 9.45
N ARG A 132 -63.15 -54.23 9.42
CA ARG A 132 -62.88 -55.47 8.69
C ARG A 132 -63.07 -55.16 7.19
N ALA A 133 -61.97 -55.11 6.44
CA ALA A 133 -62.01 -54.97 4.99
C ALA A 133 -62.46 -56.31 4.35
N THR A 134 -63.48 -56.21 3.52
CA THR A 134 -64.08 -57.27 2.73
C THR A 134 -63.12 -57.76 1.63
N ARG A 135 -63.03 -59.08 1.52
CA ARG A 135 -62.43 -59.79 0.38
C ARG A 135 -63.16 -59.40 -0.91
N SER A 136 -62.42 -59.00 -1.93
CA SER A 136 -62.79 -59.20 -3.34
C SER A 136 -61.53 -59.50 -4.13
N ALA A 137 -61.52 -60.71 -4.68
CA ALA A 137 -60.48 -61.24 -5.54
C ALA A 137 -60.90 -61.02 -7.00
N ARG A 138 -59.97 -60.58 -7.85
CA ARG A 138 -59.65 -61.28 -9.11
C ARG A 138 -58.47 -60.62 -9.82
N HIS A 139 -57.43 -61.44 -9.99
CA HIS A 139 -56.54 -61.54 -11.15
C HIS A 139 -56.30 -60.30 -12.02
N LYS A 140 -55.04 -59.85 -12.02
CA LYS A 140 -54.19 -59.87 -13.22
C LYS A 140 -52.77 -60.19 -12.78
N ASN A 141 -52.37 -61.44 -12.98
CA ASN A 141 -50.97 -61.89 -12.88
C ASN A 141 -50.20 -61.18 -14.00
N ILE A 142 -49.49 -60.10 -13.65
CA ILE A 142 -48.34 -59.64 -14.42
C ILE A 142 -47.15 -60.34 -13.79
N GLY A 143 -46.43 -61.12 -14.61
CA GLY A 143 -45.32 -61.96 -14.19
C GLY A 143 -44.19 -61.11 -13.61
N VAL A 144 -44.26 -60.88 -12.29
CA VAL A 144 -43.11 -60.45 -11.51
C VAL A 144 -42.23 -61.68 -11.36
N THR A 145 -41.09 -61.65 -12.05
CA THR A 145 -40.09 -62.73 -12.02
C THR A 145 -39.63 -62.97 -10.59
N SER A 146 -39.14 -64.18 -10.26
CA SER A 146 -38.58 -64.47 -8.92
C SER A 146 -37.51 -63.45 -8.52
N SER A 147 -36.76 -62.95 -9.51
CA SER A 147 -35.76 -61.89 -9.38
C SER A 147 -36.33 -60.57 -8.84
N GLU A 148 -37.46 -60.07 -9.37
CA GLU A 148 -38.03 -58.78 -8.94
C GLU A 148 -38.64 -58.82 -7.53
N ARG A 149 -39.16 -59.98 -7.09
CA ARG A 149 -39.61 -60.17 -5.69
C ARG A 149 -38.44 -60.19 -4.71
N GLU A 150 -37.31 -60.74 -5.14
CA GLU A 150 -36.09 -60.78 -4.36
C GLU A 150 -35.43 -59.39 -4.29
N GLN A 151 -35.48 -58.65 -5.40
CA GLN A 151 -35.00 -57.27 -5.49
C GLN A 151 -35.82 -56.34 -4.58
N MET A 152 -37.16 -56.39 -4.62
CA MET A 152 -38.01 -55.61 -3.72
C MET A 152 -37.81 -55.96 -2.24
N ARG A 153 -37.56 -57.24 -1.91
CA ARG A 153 -37.23 -57.64 -0.53
C ARG A 153 -35.86 -57.11 -0.11
N SER A 154 -34.88 -57.11 -1.01
CA SER A 154 -33.54 -56.57 -0.76
C SER A 154 -33.57 -55.05 -0.55
N GLU A 155 -34.35 -54.32 -1.35
CA GLU A 155 -34.52 -52.87 -1.24
C GLU A 155 -35.28 -52.48 0.01
N ALA A 156 -36.34 -53.21 0.37
CA ALA A 156 -37.06 -52.99 1.63
C ALA A 156 -36.17 -53.24 2.86
N LEU A 157 -35.30 -54.26 2.82
CA LEU A 157 -34.29 -54.51 3.84
C LEU A 157 -33.22 -53.42 3.89
N ALA A 158 -32.76 -52.92 2.74
CA ALA A 158 -31.81 -51.82 2.65
C ALA A 158 -32.40 -50.52 3.21
N ALA A 159 -33.64 -50.18 2.86
CA ALA A 159 -34.36 -49.02 3.38
C ALA A 159 -34.57 -49.10 4.90
N ARG A 160 -34.89 -50.29 5.43
CA ARG A 160 -35.01 -50.51 6.88
C ARG A 160 -33.67 -50.33 7.60
N ARG A 161 -32.58 -50.86 7.03
CA ARG A 161 -31.21 -50.67 7.56
C ARG A 161 -30.77 -49.20 7.49
N ALA A 162 -31.14 -48.47 6.44
CA ALA A 162 -30.83 -47.04 6.30
C ALA A 162 -31.56 -46.21 7.37
N ARG A 163 -32.85 -46.45 7.59
CA ARG A 163 -33.63 -45.78 8.66
C ARG A 163 -33.09 -46.09 10.05
N GLU A 164 -32.69 -47.34 10.29
CA GLU A 164 -32.09 -47.74 11.57
C GLU A 164 -30.72 -47.08 11.80
N LYS A 165 -29.88 -46.98 10.76
CA LYS A 165 -28.61 -46.23 10.81
C LYS A 165 -28.84 -44.75 11.07
N GLU A 166 -29.82 -44.13 10.44
CA GLU A 166 -30.16 -42.73 10.65
C GLU A 166 -30.69 -42.46 12.06
N GLN A 167 -31.57 -43.32 12.57
CA GLN A 167 -32.04 -43.24 13.96
C GLN A 167 -30.90 -43.44 14.96
N LYS A 168 -29.98 -44.38 14.71
CA LYS A 168 -28.77 -44.54 15.54
C LYS A 168 -27.86 -43.32 15.48
N ARG A 169 -27.74 -42.65 14.33
CA ARG A 169 -26.96 -41.41 14.19
C ARG A 169 -27.59 -40.24 14.95
N LYS A 170 -28.91 -40.07 14.84
CA LYS A 170 -29.67 -39.04 15.59
C LYS A 170 -29.53 -39.24 17.10
N LYS A 171 -29.72 -40.47 17.60
CA LYS A 171 -29.51 -40.81 19.02
C LYS A 171 -28.08 -40.58 19.49
N ARG A 172 -27.06 -40.90 18.67
CA ARG A 172 -25.64 -40.62 19.01
C ARG A 172 -25.35 -39.12 19.07
N ALA A 173 -25.93 -38.33 18.17
CA ALA A 173 -25.78 -36.87 18.17
C ALA A 173 -26.43 -36.24 19.42
N GLU A 174 -27.65 -36.68 19.78
CA GLU A 174 -28.34 -36.22 21.00
C GLU A 174 -27.55 -36.57 22.28
N ILE A 175 -27.01 -37.79 22.37
CA ILE A 175 -26.18 -38.20 23.51
C ILE A 175 -24.88 -37.37 23.57
N ALA A 176 -24.26 -37.07 22.42
CA ALA A 176 -23.06 -36.24 22.37
C ALA A 176 -23.35 -34.78 22.78
N GLU A 177 -24.50 -34.23 22.38
CA GLU A 177 -24.91 -32.89 22.76
C GLU A 177 -25.20 -32.79 24.27
N MET A 178 -25.88 -33.79 24.85
CA MET A 178 -26.09 -33.84 26.30
C MET A 178 -24.77 -33.91 27.07
N ARG A 179 -23.82 -34.74 26.62
CA ARG A 179 -22.47 -34.80 27.23
C ARG A 179 -21.72 -33.47 27.13
N ARG A 180 -21.85 -32.74 26.02
CA ARG A 180 -21.22 -31.41 25.87
C ARG A 180 -21.81 -30.41 26.86
N LYS A 181 -23.14 -30.38 27.00
CA LYS A 181 -23.83 -29.52 27.97
C LYS A 181 -23.45 -29.84 29.41
N GLU A 182 -23.33 -31.12 29.75
CA GLU A 182 -22.89 -31.56 31.07
C GLU A 182 -21.44 -31.17 31.36
N GLN A 183 -20.54 -31.32 30.37
CA GLN A 183 -19.14 -30.86 30.48
C GLN A 183 -19.03 -29.34 30.60
N GLU A 184 -19.81 -28.59 29.84
CA GLU A 184 -19.87 -27.12 29.93
C GLU A 184 -20.41 -26.66 31.30
N ALA A 185 -21.42 -27.35 31.84
CA ALA A 185 -21.96 -27.06 33.17
C ALA A 185 -20.95 -27.38 34.29
N ALA A 186 -20.30 -28.54 34.23
CA ALA A 186 -19.25 -28.92 35.18
C ALA A 186 -18.05 -27.97 35.11
N ALA A 187 -17.67 -27.50 33.92
CA ALA A 187 -16.60 -26.52 33.75
C ALA A 187 -16.97 -25.15 34.34
N LYS A 188 -18.22 -24.70 34.17
CA LYS A 188 -18.73 -23.46 34.78
C LYS A 188 -18.74 -23.55 36.31
N GLU A 189 -19.25 -24.64 36.86
CA GLU A 189 -19.30 -24.83 38.31
C GLU A 189 -17.89 -24.87 38.91
N LYS A 190 -16.94 -25.55 38.24
CA LYS A 190 -15.54 -25.53 38.64
C LYS A 190 -14.96 -24.12 38.60
N ALA A 191 -15.22 -23.35 37.54
CA ALA A 191 -14.74 -21.98 37.42
C ALA A 191 -15.29 -21.06 38.52
N GLU A 192 -16.55 -21.25 38.93
CA GLU A 192 -17.17 -20.50 40.01
C GLU A 192 -16.54 -20.84 41.37
N ARG A 193 -16.30 -22.14 41.66
CA ARG A 193 -15.58 -22.55 42.86
C ARG A 193 -14.15 -21.98 42.90
N ASP A 194 -13.45 -22.03 41.77
CA ASP A 194 -12.10 -21.48 41.64
C ASP A 194 -12.12 -19.94 41.81
N HIS A 195 -13.17 -19.25 41.36
CA HIS A 195 -13.36 -17.82 41.57
C HIS A 195 -13.51 -17.46 43.04
N VAL A 196 -14.38 -18.16 43.78
CA VAL A 196 -14.56 -17.96 45.23
C VAL A 196 -13.26 -18.26 45.98
N ARG A 197 -12.55 -19.32 45.58
CA ARG A 197 -11.25 -19.66 46.16
C ARG A 197 -10.22 -18.56 45.92
N ALA A 198 -10.17 -17.99 44.72
CA ALA A 198 -9.26 -16.89 44.40
C ALA A 198 -9.59 -15.63 45.22
N GLN A 199 -10.87 -15.28 45.39
CA GLN A 199 -11.28 -14.15 46.22
C GLN A 199 -10.85 -14.33 47.68
N ASN A 200 -11.09 -15.52 48.24
CA ASN A 200 -10.66 -15.85 49.61
C ASN A 200 -9.14 -15.86 49.77
N PHE A 201 -8.39 -16.22 48.72
CA PHE A 201 -6.94 -16.10 48.72
C PHE A 201 -6.51 -14.63 48.71
N PHE A 202 -7.11 -13.82 47.84
CA PHE A 202 -6.83 -12.38 47.77
C PHE A 202 -7.11 -11.66 49.09
N SER A 203 -8.19 -11.99 49.79
CA SER A 203 -8.48 -11.39 51.11
C SER A 203 -7.43 -11.76 52.15
N LYS A 204 -6.91 -13.00 52.13
CA LYS A 204 -5.87 -13.48 53.05
C LYS A 204 -4.51 -12.82 52.82
N ILE A 205 -4.23 -12.32 51.61
CA ILE A 205 -2.97 -11.61 51.34
C ILE A 205 -2.85 -10.36 52.23
N THR A 206 -3.95 -9.63 52.42
CA THR A 206 -3.98 -8.36 53.17
C THR A 206 -4.31 -8.51 54.65
N MET A 207 -4.64 -9.72 55.11
CA MET A 207 -4.91 -9.99 56.53
C MET A 207 -3.61 -10.05 57.33
N SER A 208 -3.67 -9.69 58.61
CA SER A 208 -2.53 -9.74 59.52
C SER A 208 -2.08 -11.19 59.76
N GLU A 209 -0.80 -11.37 60.12
CA GLU A 209 -0.26 -12.70 60.42
C GLU A 209 -0.97 -13.36 61.62
N GLU A 210 -1.43 -12.57 62.58
CA GLU A 210 -2.18 -13.03 63.77
C GLU A 210 -3.53 -13.65 63.41
N GLU A 211 -4.14 -13.21 62.31
CA GLU A 211 -5.39 -13.75 61.77
C GLU A 211 -5.14 -14.88 60.73
N GLY A 212 -3.89 -15.32 60.59
CA GLY A 212 -3.49 -16.36 59.63
C GLY A 212 -3.40 -15.86 58.17
N GLY A 213 -3.25 -14.56 57.97
CA GLY A 213 -2.98 -13.92 56.69
C GLY A 213 -1.50 -13.89 56.33
N ALA A 214 -1.18 -13.32 55.16
CA ALA A 214 0.21 -13.19 54.69
C ALA A 214 0.90 -11.91 55.18
N GLY A 215 0.20 -11.03 55.92
CA GLY A 215 0.78 -9.85 56.56
C GLY A 215 1.12 -8.68 55.63
N PHE A 216 0.75 -8.71 54.35
CA PHE A 216 1.04 -7.62 53.43
C PHE A 216 0.08 -6.44 53.65
N PRO A 217 0.55 -5.19 53.78
CA PRO A 217 -0.31 -4.05 54.04
C PRO A 217 -1.28 -3.75 52.88
N THR A 218 -0.87 -4.05 51.65
CA THR A 218 -1.70 -3.90 50.44
C THR A 218 -1.39 -5.00 49.42
N VAL A 219 -2.34 -5.29 48.54
CA VAL A 219 -2.11 -6.19 47.39
C VAL A 219 -0.97 -5.68 46.49
N GLN A 220 -0.83 -4.35 46.36
CA GLN A 220 0.27 -3.73 45.64
C GLN A 220 1.63 -4.13 46.25
N SER A 221 1.80 -4.01 47.57
CA SER A 221 3.05 -4.37 48.24
C SER A 221 3.41 -5.86 48.07
N PHE A 222 2.39 -6.73 48.04
CA PHE A 222 2.58 -8.15 47.73
C PHE A 222 3.07 -8.35 46.30
N VAL A 223 2.45 -7.70 45.32
CA VAL A 223 2.87 -7.77 43.92
C VAL A 223 4.27 -7.19 43.75
N GLU A 224 4.57 -6.02 44.31
CA GLU A 224 5.91 -5.44 44.27
C GLU A 224 6.96 -6.37 44.88
N SER A 225 6.68 -6.98 46.03
CA SER A 225 7.57 -7.96 46.66
C SER A 225 7.77 -9.22 45.81
N LEU A 226 6.72 -9.69 45.15
CA LEU A 226 6.76 -10.84 44.23
C LEU A 226 7.64 -10.56 43.01
N PHE A 227 7.63 -9.33 42.49
CA PHE A 227 8.39 -8.92 41.30
C PHE A 227 9.78 -8.34 41.62
N ALA A 228 10.04 -7.88 42.85
CA ALA A 228 11.33 -7.32 43.29
C ALA A 228 12.42 -8.38 43.58
N GLY A 229 12.18 -9.66 43.23
CA GLY A 229 12.98 -10.83 43.58
C GLY A 229 14.39 -10.93 42.98
N GLY A 230 15.19 -9.86 43.05
CA GLY A 230 16.61 -9.83 42.70
C GLY A 230 17.57 -10.02 43.89
N CYS A 231 17.12 -9.81 45.13
CA CYS A 231 17.99 -9.87 46.31
C CYS A 231 17.47 -10.87 47.37
N GLY A 232 17.67 -12.17 47.13
CA GLY A 232 17.53 -13.20 48.18
C GLY A 232 16.31 -14.12 48.14
N GLY A 233 15.46 -14.06 47.11
CA GLY A 233 14.33 -14.98 46.94
C GLY A 233 14.72 -16.31 46.27
N ASP A 234 13.91 -17.35 46.47
CA ASP A 234 14.06 -18.66 45.80
C ASP A 234 14.09 -18.49 44.28
N ALA A 235 15.24 -18.78 43.66
CA ALA A 235 15.45 -18.67 42.22
C ALA A 235 14.41 -19.46 41.40
N GLN A 236 13.88 -20.54 41.96
CA GLN A 236 12.83 -21.35 41.34
C GLN A 236 11.49 -20.62 41.24
N ILE A 237 11.13 -19.82 42.23
CA ILE A 237 9.88 -19.03 42.22
C ILE A 237 9.98 -17.93 41.17
N SER A 238 11.11 -17.24 41.10
CA SER A 238 11.37 -16.21 40.08
C SER A 238 11.33 -16.79 38.65
N ALA A 239 11.93 -17.98 38.44
CA ALA A 239 11.88 -18.67 37.15
C ALA A 239 10.46 -19.10 36.77
N ASN A 240 9.66 -19.58 37.73
CA ASN A 240 8.26 -19.95 37.49
C ASN A 240 7.40 -18.72 37.17
N LEU A 241 7.58 -17.60 37.88
CA LEU A 241 6.90 -16.34 37.61
C LEU A 241 7.24 -15.83 36.21
N THR A 242 8.53 -15.86 35.84
CA THR A 242 8.98 -15.46 34.50
C THR A 242 8.31 -16.29 33.41
N ARG A 243 8.27 -17.63 33.56
CA ARG A 243 7.58 -18.52 32.62
C ARG A 243 6.08 -18.24 32.57
N PHE A 244 5.44 -18.00 33.72
CA PHE A 244 4.03 -17.66 33.78
C PHE A 244 3.73 -16.36 33.01
N LEU A 245 4.53 -15.31 33.19
CA LEU A 245 4.38 -14.04 32.48
C LEU A 245 4.64 -14.17 30.97
N GLN A 246 5.62 -14.99 30.57
CA GLN A 246 5.86 -15.28 29.16
C GLN A 246 4.68 -15.98 28.49
N GLN A 247 3.99 -16.87 29.22
CA GLN A 247 2.88 -17.65 28.68
C GLN A 247 1.52 -16.95 28.79
N ASN A 248 1.27 -16.23 29.89
CA ASN A 248 -0.05 -15.70 30.25
C ASN A 248 -0.06 -14.19 30.48
N GLY A 249 1.08 -13.50 30.42
CA GLY A 249 1.20 -12.08 30.74
C GLY A 249 0.33 -11.20 29.86
N THR A 250 0.20 -11.52 28.57
CA THR A 250 -0.69 -10.80 27.65
C THR A 250 -2.15 -10.90 28.06
N ASP A 251 -2.60 -12.08 28.48
CA ASP A 251 -3.98 -12.32 28.89
C ASP A 251 -4.30 -11.67 30.23
N VAL A 252 -3.32 -11.67 31.16
CA VAL A 252 -3.42 -10.95 32.43
C VAL A 252 -3.53 -9.45 32.18
N MET A 253 -2.65 -8.89 31.33
CA MET A 253 -2.67 -7.47 31.00
C MET A 253 -3.98 -7.08 30.30
N GLN A 254 -4.44 -7.87 29.32
CA GLN A 254 -5.70 -7.63 28.65
C GLN A 254 -6.87 -7.60 29.63
N LYS A 255 -6.94 -8.55 30.57
CA LYS A 255 -7.99 -8.57 31.60
C LYS A 255 -7.92 -7.38 32.57
N ILE A 256 -6.72 -6.88 32.86
CA ILE A 256 -6.54 -5.65 33.66
C ILE A 256 -7.11 -4.46 32.89
N VAL A 257 -6.71 -4.31 31.62
CA VAL A 257 -7.16 -3.22 30.73
C VAL A 257 -8.68 -3.28 30.48
N ASP A 258 -9.23 -4.46 30.24
CA ASP A 258 -10.69 -4.65 30.04
C ASP A 258 -11.49 -4.23 31.27
N ARG A 259 -10.90 -4.40 32.47
CA ARG A 259 -11.56 -4.08 33.74
C ARG A 259 -11.43 -2.62 34.12
N VAL A 260 -10.29 -2.00 33.83
CA VAL A 260 -10.05 -0.58 34.05
C VAL A 260 -9.36 0.01 32.80
N PRO A 261 -10.15 0.48 31.82
CA PRO A 261 -9.62 0.99 30.56
C PRO A 261 -8.65 2.17 30.72
N GLU A 262 -8.87 3.00 31.75
CA GLU A 262 -8.03 4.15 32.10
C GLU A 262 -6.60 3.73 32.45
N ILE A 263 -6.40 2.59 33.12
CA ILE A 263 -5.05 2.06 33.42
C ILE A 263 -4.35 1.64 32.12
N GLY A 264 -5.11 1.15 31.13
CA GLY A 264 -4.57 0.84 29.82
C GLY A 264 -4.04 2.10 29.12
N GLN A 265 -4.76 3.21 29.19
CA GLN A 265 -4.31 4.50 28.65
C GLN A 265 -3.11 5.04 29.42
N ASP A 266 -3.18 5.11 30.75
CA ASP A 266 -2.06 5.57 31.58
C ASP A 266 -0.78 4.72 31.41
N PHE A 267 -0.93 3.41 31.24
CA PHE A 267 0.20 2.51 30.96
C PHE A 267 0.78 2.73 29.56
N LEU A 268 -0.10 2.95 28.57
CA LEU A 268 0.33 3.32 27.23
C LEU A 268 1.11 4.64 27.29
N ASP A 269 0.55 5.66 27.93
CA ASP A 269 1.08 7.02 28.01
C ASP A 269 2.41 7.12 28.77
N ARG A 270 2.70 6.24 29.74
CA ARG A 270 3.89 6.37 30.63
C ARG A 270 5.08 5.49 30.27
N GLU A 271 4.84 4.21 29.98
CA GLU A 271 5.91 3.20 29.85
C GLU A 271 5.96 2.61 28.43
N PHE A 272 4.80 2.37 27.83
CA PHE A 272 4.72 1.84 26.48
C PHE A 272 5.14 2.89 25.45
N ASP A 273 4.76 4.15 25.64
CA ASP A 273 5.10 5.27 24.77
C ASP A 273 6.60 5.42 24.63
N ALA A 274 7.37 5.48 25.72
CA ALA A 274 8.83 5.63 25.62
C ALA A 274 9.51 4.48 24.84
N LYS A 275 8.99 3.25 24.94
CA LYS A 275 9.53 2.11 24.18
C LYS A 275 9.07 2.11 22.73
N LEU A 276 7.79 2.37 22.49
CA LEU A 276 7.20 2.44 21.16
C LEU A 276 7.79 3.62 20.37
N GLU A 277 7.92 4.78 20.99
CA GLU A 277 8.59 5.96 20.44
C GLU A 277 10.02 5.63 20.01
N ARG A 278 10.81 4.94 20.86
CA ARG A 278 12.17 4.52 20.47
C ARG A 278 12.18 3.60 19.25
N VAL A 279 11.23 2.67 19.17
CA VAL A 279 11.10 1.78 18.01
C VAL A 279 10.71 2.57 16.77
N LEU A 280 9.69 3.42 16.84
CA LEU A 280 9.23 4.25 15.73
C LEU A 280 10.25 5.30 15.31
N GLU A 281 11.03 5.84 16.24
CA GLU A 281 12.12 6.77 15.94
C GLU A 281 13.28 6.04 15.23
N ALA A 282 13.63 4.83 15.66
CA ALA A 282 14.62 3.99 15.00
C ALA A 282 14.17 3.60 13.58
N GLU A 283 12.93 3.12 13.43
CA GLU A 283 12.33 2.83 12.13
C GLU A 283 12.29 4.10 11.25
N GLY A 284 11.89 5.25 11.81
CA GLY A 284 11.86 6.54 11.10
C GLY A 284 13.25 7.01 10.63
N LYS A 285 14.31 6.80 11.42
CA LYS A 285 15.70 7.06 11.00
C LYS A 285 16.14 6.13 9.87
N ALA A 286 15.72 4.87 9.92
CA ALA A 286 16.07 3.90 8.89
C ALA A 286 15.32 4.17 7.57
N ILE A 287 14.04 4.54 7.62
CA ILE A 287 13.29 5.04 6.45
C ILE A 287 13.97 6.27 5.86
N GLN A 288 14.37 7.23 6.71
CA GLN A 288 15.07 8.43 6.27
C GLN A 288 16.37 8.08 5.54
N ALA A 289 17.14 7.12 6.06
CA ALA A 289 18.38 6.68 5.42
C ALA A 289 18.11 6.03 4.05
N LEU A 290 17.09 5.17 3.94
CA LEU A 290 16.68 4.51 2.69
C LEU A 290 16.30 5.54 1.60
N LEU A 291 15.55 6.57 1.98
CA LEU A 291 15.05 7.58 1.04
C LEU A 291 16.01 8.77 0.84
N THR A 292 17.14 8.79 1.54
CA THR A 292 18.21 9.77 1.32
C THR A 292 19.07 9.32 0.16
N ARG A 293 19.20 10.17 -0.85
CA ARG A 293 20.10 9.91 -1.97
C ARG A 293 21.55 9.82 -1.50
N HIS A 294 22.24 8.75 -1.91
CA HIS A 294 23.69 8.70 -1.77
C HIS A 294 24.34 9.74 -2.70
N TRP A 295 25.43 10.38 -2.28
CA TRP A 295 26.06 11.47 -3.02
C TRP A 295 26.63 11.05 -4.39
N THR A 296 26.90 9.75 -4.58
CA THR A 296 27.35 9.19 -5.86
C THR A 296 26.23 8.91 -6.85
N THR A 297 24.98 8.77 -6.36
CA THR A 297 23.85 8.39 -7.21
C THR A 297 23.37 9.61 -7.99
N ASN A 298 23.51 9.54 -9.31
CA ASN A 298 23.06 10.58 -10.21
C ASN A 298 21.53 10.51 -10.43
N VAL A 299 20.94 11.54 -11.04
CA VAL A 299 19.48 11.60 -11.24
C VAL A 299 19.03 10.52 -12.22
N THR A 300 19.84 10.22 -13.23
CA THR A 300 19.56 9.18 -14.22
C THR A 300 19.43 7.78 -13.60
N GLU A 301 20.35 7.40 -12.70
CA GLU A 301 20.30 6.13 -11.96
C GLU A 301 19.08 6.07 -11.05
N LEU A 302 18.84 7.13 -10.28
CA LEU A 302 17.65 7.21 -9.42
C LEU A 302 16.37 6.91 -10.20
N LEU A 303 16.19 7.51 -11.39
CA LEU A 303 15.00 7.30 -12.20
C LEU A 303 14.92 5.90 -12.82
N LYS A 304 16.06 5.24 -13.07
CA LYS A 304 16.11 3.89 -13.66
C LYS A 304 15.84 2.80 -12.64
N ASP A 305 16.37 2.97 -11.43
CA ASP A 305 16.37 1.93 -10.40
C ASP A 305 15.13 2.00 -9.50
N PHE A 306 14.42 3.12 -9.51
CA PHE A 306 13.24 3.32 -8.69
C PHE A 306 12.09 2.38 -9.08
N SER A 307 11.54 1.68 -8.10
CA SER A 307 10.32 0.87 -8.19
C SER A 307 9.50 1.03 -6.92
N MET A 308 8.19 1.20 -7.08
CA MET A 308 7.27 1.34 -5.95
C MET A 308 7.12 0.05 -5.16
N GLU A 309 7.15 -1.09 -5.86
CA GLU A 309 7.03 -2.43 -5.30
C GLU A 309 8.25 -2.75 -4.43
N LYS A 310 9.46 -2.55 -4.98
CA LYS A 310 10.71 -2.71 -4.22
C LYS A 310 10.76 -1.80 -3.00
N LEU A 311 10.39 -0.52 -3.18
CA LEU A 311 10.36 0.43 -2.07
C LEU A 311 9.35 0.00 -0.98
N ALA A 312 8.21 -0.57 -1.36
CA ALA A 312 7.26 -1.09 -0.38
C ALA A 312 7.82 -2.27 0.41
N GLU A 313 8.49 -3.21 -0.27
CA GLU A 313 9.16 -4.36 0.36
C GLU A 313 10.24 -3.89 1.34
N ASP A 314 11.13 -2.99 0.91
CA ASP A 314 12.21 -2.43 1.73
C ASP A 314 11.65 -1.70 2.96
N LEU A 315 10.57 -0.91 2.79
CA LEU A 315 9.93 -0.21 3.90
C LEU A 315 9.25 -1.15 4.88
N GLN A 316 8.65 -2.24 4.39
CA GLN A 316 8.04 -3.25 5.24
C GLN A 316 9.10 -4.00 6.06
N GLU A 317 10.28 -4.24 5.50
CA GLU A 317 11.42 -4.85 6.21
C GLU A 317 12.04 -3.90 7.23
N ILE A 318 12.25 -2.64 6.86
CA ILE A 318 12.96 -1.65 7.70
C ILE A 318 12.05 -1.05 8.78
N ALA A 319 10.74 -0.93 8.52
CA ALA A 319 9.78 -0.33 9.44
C ALA A 319 8.55 -1.23 9.69
N PRO A 320 8.75 -2.46 10.20
CA PRO A 320 7.67 -3.44 10.34
C PRO A 320 6.60 -3.03 11.36
N THR A 321 6.96 -2.24 12.38
CA THR A 321 6.02 -1.79 13.41
C THR A 321 5.11 -0.70 12.85
N LEU A 322 5.70 0.33 12.23
CA LEU A 322 4.94 1.39 11.56
C LEU A 322 4.03 0.80 10.47
N TRP A 323 4.56 -0.11 9.64
CA TRP A 323 3.79 -0.78 8.60
C TRP A 323 2.59 -1.55 9.19
N ARG A 324 2.80 -2.26 10.30
CA ARG A 324 1.73 -2.99 11.00
C ARG A 324 0.68 -2.04 11.58
N VAL A 325 1.09 -0.90 12.14
CA VAL A 325 0.16 0.13 12.65
C VAL A 325 -0.70 0.66 11.50
N LEU A 326 -0.09 1.07 10.38
CA LEU A 326 -0.81 1.54 9.19
C LEU A 326 -1.78 0.49 8.67
N ALA A 327 -1.35 -0.78 8.59
CA ALA A 327 -2.19 -1.89 8.16
C ALA A 327 -3.40 -2.10 9.11
N ARG A 328 -3.19 -2.04 10.42
CA ARG A 328 -4.25 -2.23 11.42
C ARG A 328 -5.26 -1.08 11.43
N VAL A 329 -4.78 0.16 11.35
CA VAL A 329 -5.65 1.36 11.28
C VAL A 329 -6.46 1.40 9.99
N SER A 330 -5.90 0.89 8.90
CA SER A 330 -6.54 0.92 7.57
C SER A 330 -7.49 -0.26 7.31
N ILE A 331 -7.57 -1.25 8.21
CA ILE A 331 -8.55 -2.34 8.12
C ILE A 331 -9.74 -2.01 9.03
N PRO A 332 -10.95 -1.77 8.48
CA PRO A 332 -12.11 -1.52 9.31
C PRO A 332 -12.39 -2.74 10.19
N GLY A 333 -12.41 -2.55 11.53
CA GLY A 333 -12.50 -3.61 12.54
C GLY A 333 -13.77 -4.47 12.52
N LYS A 334 -14.66 -4.28 11.53
CA LYS A 334 -15.88 -5.07 11.30
C LYS A 334 -16.07 -5.49 9.83
N ALA A 335 -15.05 -5.41 8.99
CA ALA A 335 -15.08 -6.10 7.71
C ALA A 335 -14.99 -7.61 7.99
N THR A 336 -16.17 -8.19 8.19
CA THR A 336 -16.38 -9.63 8.12
C THR A 336 -15.60 -10.21 6.95
N ARG A 337 -15.07 -11.41 7.18
CA ARG A 337 -14.34 -12.32 6.29
C ARG A 337 -15.06 -12.68 4.97
N ARG A 338 -15.98 -11.84 4.49
CA ARG A 338 -16.81 -11.95 3.29
C ARG A 338 -16.44 -10.96 2.17
N GLU A 339 -15.51 -10.03 2.40
CA GLU A 339 -15.01 -9.11 1.37
C GLU A 339 -13.57 -9.44 0.92
N SER A 340 -13.12 -10.70 1.06
CA SER A 340 -11.79 -11.12 0.56
C SER A 340 -11.73 -11.36 -0.94
N ASP A 341 -12.87 -11.33 -1.64
CA ASP A 341 -12.94 -11.64 -3.08
C ASP A 341 -13.19 -10.39 -3.95
N GLY A 342 -13.34 -9.21 -3.32
CA GLY A 342 -13.38 -7.93 -4.00
C GLY A 342 -11.99 -7.29 -3.90
N GLU A 343 -11.20 -7.44 -4.95
CA GLU A 343 -9.93 -6.74 -5.14
C GLU A 343 -10.12 -5.26 -4.74
N SER A 344 -9.52 -4.87 -3.61
CA SER A 344 -9.56 -3.48 -3.14
C SER A 344 -9.10 -2.63 -4.30
N ARG A 345 -9.97 -1.76 -4.83
CA ARG A 345 -9.70 -0.92 -6.02
C ARG A 345 -8.41 -0.09 -5.89
N ARG A 346 -7.92 0.07 -4.66
CA ARG A 346 -6.62 0.68 -4.35
C ARG A 346 -5.72 -0.33 -3.66
N GLU A 347 -4.51 -0.43 -4.16
CA GLU A 347 -3.44 -1.18 -3.52
C GLU A 347 -2.98 -0.44 -2.26
N LYS A 348 -3.18 -1.07 -1.10
CA LYS A 348 -2.85 -0.46 0.21
C LYS A 348 -1.35 -0.28 0.40
N SER A 349 -0.56 -1.15 -0.22
CA SER A 349 0.91 -1.10 -0.19
C SER A 349 1.43 0.25 -0.69
N LEU A 350 0.94 0.70 -1.85
CA LEU A 350 1.32 2.00 -2.43
C LEU A 350 0.98 3.16 -1.50
N ILE A 351 -0.18 3.12 -0.84
CA ILE A 351 -0.60 4.17 0.11
C ILE A 351 0.36 4.20 1.30
N PHE A 352 0.73 3.04 1.86
CA PHE A 352 1.64 2.97 3.00
C PHE A 352 3.04 3.44 2.62
N THR A 353 3.53 3.07 1.44
CA THR A 353 4.79 3.57 0.87
C THR A 353 4.79 5.09 0.76
N SER A 354 3.73 5.69 0.20
CA SER A 354 3.61 7.15 0.10
C SER A 354 3.58 7.81 1.49
N VAL A 355 2.89 7.24 2.47
CA VAL A 355 2.85 7.77 3.85
C VAL A 355 4.24 7.72 4.49
N CYS A 356 4.96 6.60 4.40
CA CYS A 356 6.33 6.48 4.89
C CYS A 356 7.27 7.47 4.21
N ALA A 357 7.12 7.70 2.90
CA ALA A 357 7.91 8.69 2.17
C ALA A 357 7.61 10.14 2.62
N MET A 358 6.35 10.48 2.89
CA MET A 358 5.98 11.79 3.46
C MET A 358 6.58 11.99 4.86
N LEU A 359 6.55 10.94 5.69
CA LEU A 359 7.20 10.95 7.02
C LEU A 359 8.71 11.16 6.90
N SER A 360 9.36 10.47 5.96
CA SER A 360 10.80 10.62 5.67
C SER A 360 11.17 12.06 5.31
N MET A 361 10.45 12.69 4.38
CA MET A 361 10.67 14.08 3.98
C MET A 361 10.45 15.05 5.13
N SER A 362 9.48 14.78 6.00
CA SER A 362 9.24 15.58 7.22
C SER A 362 10.42 15.54 8.20
N ARG A 363 11.18 14.44 8.21
CA ARG A 363 12.40 14.30 9.02
C ARG A 363 13.62 14.94 8.39
N SER A 364 13.75 14.85 7.06
CA SER A 364 14.89 15.42 6.34
C SER A 364 14.50 15.81 4.92
N GLN A 365 14.80 17.06 4.55
CA GLN A 365 14.63 17.55 3.18
C GLN A 365 15.54 16.83 2.17
N LYS A 366 16.59 16.14 2.63
CA LYS A 366 17.47 15.31 1.79
C LYS A 366 16.91 13.91 1.52
N ALA A 367 15.91 13.49 2.28
CA ALA A 367 15.30 12.16 2.19
C ALA A 367 14.06 12.18 1.29
N ASN A 368 14.25 12.67 0.06
CA ASN A 368 13.19 13.05 -0.87
C ASN A 368 13.23 12.28 -2.20
N ASN A 369 13.92 11.14 -2.29
CA ASN A 369 14.04 10.35 -3.53
C ASN A 369 12.68 10.03 -4.15
N TYR A 370 11.73 9.57 -3.33
CA TYR A 370 10.36 9.31 -3.75
C TYR A 370 9.71 10.56 -4.35
N GLN A 371 9.79 11.70 -3.66
CA GLN A 371 9.19 12.96 -4.09
C GLN A 371 9.80 13.52 -5.37
N VAL A 372 11.11 13.30 -5.58
CA VAL A 372 11.79 13.66 -6.84
C VAL A 372 11.22 12.84 -8.00
N VAL A 373 11.10 11.52 -7.84
CA VAL A 373 10.58 10.65 -8.90
C VAL A 373 9.12 10.97 -9.21
N ILE A 374 8.27 11.14 -8.19
CA ILE A 374 6.87 11.53 -8.38
C ILE A 374 6.76 12.92 -9.02
N GLY A 375 7.58 13.89 -8.61
CA GLY A 375 7.61 15.22 -9.22
C GLY A 375 7.97 15.18 -10.71
N MET A 376 9.01 14.43 -11.07
CA MET A 376 9.41 14.23 -12.46
C MET A 376 8.31 13.52 -13.28
N PHE A 377 7.67 12.50 -12.70
CA PHE A 377 6.54 11.81 -13.33
C PHE A 377 5.35 12.74 -13.60
N LEU A 378 4.99 13.59 -12.63
CA LEU A 378 3.90 14.56 -12.79
C LEU A 378 4.20 15.57 -13.90
N LEU A 379 5.42 16.10 -13.93
CA LEU A 379 5.83 17.02 -14.98
C LEU A 379 5.83 16.35 -16.36
N ALA A 380 6.35 15.13 -16.47
CA ALA A 380 6.33 14.35 -17.71
C ALA A 380 4.90 14.01 -18.17
N SER A 381 3.96 13.88 -17.23
CA SER A 381 2.54 13.65 -17.51
C SER A 381 1.77 14.91 -17.91
N GLY A 382 2.44 16.07 -17.95
CA GLY A 382 1.83 17.35 -18.33
C GLY A 382 1.07 18.05 -17.20
N ALA A 383 1.33 17.70 -15.93
CA ALA A 383 0.73 18.38 -14.79
C ALA A 383 1.10 19.87 -14.79
N ALA A 384 0.12 20.71 -14.45
CA ALA A 384 0.36 22.15 -14.40
C ALA A 384 1.25 22.51 -13.21
N LYS A 385 2.05 23.58 -13.34
CA LYS A 385 2.90 24.11 -12.24
C LYS A 385 2.13 24.25 -10.92
N ARG A 386 0.89 24.76 -10.97
CA ARG A 386 0.05 24.95 -9.78
C ARG A 386 -0.30 23.62 -9.09
N GLU A 387 -0.54 22.56 -9.85
CA GLU A 387 -0.87 21.23 -9.30
C GLU A 387 0.34 20.62 -8.61
N ILE A 388 1.51 20.74 -9.25
CA ILE A 388 2.79 20.30 -8.68
C ILE A 388 3.09 21.04 -7.38
N GLU A 389 2.91 22.37 -7.32
CA GLU A 389 3.12 23.13 -6.08
C GLU A 389 2.16 22.71 -4.96
N VAL A 390 0.89 22.42 -5.27
CA VAL A 390 -0.07 21.91 -4.28
C VAL A 390 0.38 20.55 -3.73
N LEU A 391 0.84 19.65 -4.60
CA LEU A 391 1.34 18.33 -4.20
C LEU A 391 2.68 18.42 -3.44
N ALA A 392 3.52 19.39 -3.79
CA ALA A 392 4.77 19.65 -3.09
C ALA A 392 4.51 20.14 -1.65
N HIS A 393 3.56 21.04 -1.47
CA HIS A 393 3.13 21.48 -0.14
C HIS A 393 2.52 20.35 0.69
N ALA A 394 1.91 19.34 0.05
CA ALA A 394 1.41 18.15 0.72
C ALA A 394 2.50 17.10 1.01
N GLY A 395 3.76 17.31 0.59
CA GLY A 395 4.87 16.37 0.76
C GLY A 395 4.87 15.18 -0.20
N LEU A 396 4.03 15.22 -1.25
CA LEU A 396 3.90 14.14 -2.24
C LEU A 396 4.91 14.28 -3.40
N SER A 397 5.38 15.49 -3.67
CA SER A 397 6.41 15.78 -4.67
C SER A 397 7.38 16.84 -4.18
N VAL A 398 8.45 17.07 -4.93
CA VAL A 398 9.30 18.27 -4.77
C VAL A 398 8.66 19.48 -5.46
N SER A 399 9.12 20.69 -5.15
CA SER A 399 8.63 21.93 -5.79
C SER A 399 8.95 21.97 -7.28
N TYR A 400 8.21 22.76 -8.05
CA TYR A 400 8.43 22.86 -9.49
C TYR A 400 9.83 23.34 -9.84
N SER A 401 10.39 24.30 -9.08
CA SER A 401 11.75 24.78 -9.29
C SER A 401 12.78 23.68 -9.14
N THR A 402 12.65 22.85 -8.09
CA THR A 402 13.55 21.71 -7.87
C THR A 402 13.44 20.66 -8.98
N ILE A 403 12.25 20.45 -9.54
CA ILE A 403 12.09 19.56 -10.71
C ILE A 403 12.84 20.13 -11.92
N GLN A 404 12.77 21.45 -12.17
CA GLN A 404 13.53 22.09 -13.25
C GLN A 404 15.05 21.94 -13.05
N ASP A 405 15.55 22.11 -11.82
CA ASP A 405 16.96 21.89 -11.49
C ASP A 405 17.39 20.43 -11.76
N HIS A 406 16.53 19.46 -11.43
CA HIS A 406 16.75 18.06 -11.76
C HIS A 406 16.72 17.80 -13.27
N ILE A 407 15.87 18.47 -14.05
CA ILE A 407 15.88 18.38 -15.51
C ILE A 407 17.19 18.94 -16.09
N HIS A 408 17.66 20.08 -15.60
CA HIS A 408 18.93 20.64 -16.02
C HIS A 408 20.10 19.70 -15.70
N THR A 409 20.07 19.09 -14.51
CA THR A 409 21.05 18.07 -14.10
C THR A 409 20.98 16.84 -15.01
N LEU A 410 19.78 16.32 -15.28
CA LEU A 410 19.56 15.18 -16.17
C LEU A 410 20.03 15.46 -17.60
N SER A 411 19.79 16.68 -18.11
CA SER A 411 20.28 17.12 -19.42
C SER A 411 21.81 17.19 -19.48
N ALA A 412 22.45 17.66 -18.40
CA ALA A 412 23.91 17.68 -18.28
C ALA A 412 24.49 16.25 -18.24
N GLU A 413 23.90 15.36 -17.43
CA GLU A 413 24.26 13.94 -17.35
C GLU A 413 24.13 13.25 -18.71
N ALA A 414 23.01 13.45 -19.41
CA ALA A 414 22.77 12.90 -20.74
C ALA A 414 23.77 13.44 -21.77
N SER A 415 24.08 14.74 -21.73
CA SER A 415 25.09 15.36 -22.60
C SER A 415 26.49 14.81 -22.35
N GLN A 416 26.86 14.59 -21.09
CA GLN A 416 28.13 13.96 -20.73
C GLN A 416 28.20 12.52 -21.23
N ARG A 417 27.13 11.73 -21.05
CA ARG A 417 27.04 10.37 -21.56
C ARG A 417 27.14 10.33 -23.08
N LEU A 418 26.48 11.25 -23.79
CA LEU A 418 26.58 11.37 -25.24
C LEU A 418 28.01 11.69 -25.69
N LYS A 419 28.68 12.65 -25.04
CA LYS A 419 30.09 12.98 -25.33
C LYS A 419 31.01 11.78 -25.12
N GLN A 420 30.76 10.99 -24.08
CA GLN A 420 31.50 9.77 -23.81
C GLN A 420 31.27 8.72 -24.91
N LEU A 421 30.00 8.46 -25.27
CA LEU A 421 29.65 7.52 -26.34
C LEU A 421 30.31 7.88 -27.68
N VAL A 422 30.28 9.16 -28.07
CA VAL A 422 30.91 9.61 -29.32
C VAL A 422 32.45 9.49 -29.30
N LYS A 423 33.08 9.53 -28.12
CA LYS A 423 34.54 9.35 -27.96
C LYS A 423 34.97 7.88 -27.90
N GLU A 424 34.07 6.98 -27.58
CA GLU A 424 34.38 5.55 -27.40
C GLU A 424 33.94 4.70 -28.59
N GLN A 425 32.87 5.12 -29.28
CA GLN A 425 32.16 4.31 -30.27
C GLN A 425 31.88 5.11 -31.53
N MET A 426 31.74 4.40 -32.65
CA MET A 426 31.20 5.01 -33.87
C MET A 426 29.71 5.29 -33.67
N CYS A 427 29.27 6.48 -34.07
CA CYS A 427 27.88 6.90 -33.98
C CYS A 427 27.39 7.39 -35.35
N SER A 428 26.15 7.06 -35.68
CA SER A 428 25.40 7.71 -36.75
C SER A 428 24.63 8.89 -36.16
N ILE A 429 24.67 10.05 -36.81
CA ILE A 429 23.90 11.22 -36.38
C ILE A 429 22.80 11.42 -37.40
N VAL A 430 21.56 11.30 -36.95
CA VAL A 430 20.37 11.66 -37.73
C VAL A 430 19.89 13.00 -37.23
N TRP A 431 19.67 13.96 -38.11
CA TRP A 431 19.13 15.26 -37.74
C TRP A 431 17.88 15.57 -38.55
N ASP A 432 16.97 16.32 -37.94
CA ASP A 432 15.74 16.81 -38.56
C ASP A 432 15.40 18.21 -38.03
N ASN A 433 14.59 18.95 -38.79
CA ASN A 433 14.08 20.24 -38.38
C ASN A 433 12.84 20.07 -37.49
N LEU A 434 12.90 20.58 -36.28
CA LEU A 434 11.80 20.59 -35.33
C LEU A 434 11.10 21.95 -35.38
N ASN A 435 9.85 21.97 -35.86
CA ASN A 435 9.03 23.18 -35.86
C ASN A 435 7.90 23.03 -34.83
N ILE A 436 8.00 23.75 -33.72
CA ILE A 436 6.98 23.76 -32.67
C ILE A 436 6.08 24.98 -32.85
N ALA A 437 4.81 24.74 -33.16
CA ALA A 437 3.82 25.79 -33.28
C ALA A 437 3.17 26.07 -31.92
N PHE A 438 3.50 27.21 -31.31
CA PHE A 438 2.82 27.68 -30.11
C PHE A 438 1.59 28.49 -30.51
N ARG A 439 0.43 27.87 -30.33
CA ARG A 439 -0.87 28.50 -30.59
C ARG A 439 -1.45 29.06 -29.30
N VAL A 440 -1.87 30.31 -29.35
CA VAL A 440 -2.62 30.97 -28.30
C VAL A 440 -4.09 31.01 -28.70
N GLU A 441 -5.00 30.82 -27.73
CA GLU A 441 -6.45 30.83 -27.99
C GLU A 441 -6.95 32.17 -28.53
N SER A 442 -6.38 33.28 -28.04
CA SER A 442 -6.66 34.63 -28.51
C SER A 442 -5.33 35.34 -28.74
N GLN A 443 -5.09 35.79 -29.97
CA GLN A 443 -3.95 36.65 -30.25
C GLN A 443 -4.12 37.99 -29.53
N ARG A 444 -3.12 38.37 -28.74
CA ARG A 444 -3.02 39.66 -28.06
C ARG A 444 -1.68 40.29 -28.43
N LEU A 445 -1.55 41.60 -28.25
CA LEU A 445 -0.30 42.34 -28.49
C LEU A 445 0.92 41.68 -27.81
N ASN A 446 0.72 41.10 -26.62
CA ASN A 446 1.79 40.47 -25.84
C ASN A 446 1.76 38.93 -25.91
N SER A 447 0.89 38.34 -26.73
CA SER A 447 0.73 36.90 -26.84
C SER A 447 0.22 36.55 -28.23
N ALA A 448 1.16 36.45 -29.18
CA ALA A 448 0.91 36.06 -30.55
C ALA A 448 1.26 34.58 -30.76
N ASN A 449 0.62 33.97 -31.76
CA ASN A 449 1.08 32.67 -32.25
C ASN A 449 2.51 32.84 -32.73
N HIS A 450 3.40 31.96 -32.32
CA HIS A 450 4.76 31.93 -32.80
C HIS A 450 5.16 30.50 -33.15
N PHE A 451 6.13 30.42 -34.06
CA PHE A 451 6.75 29.17 -34.48
C PHE A 451 8.18 29.18 -33.99
N ASP A 452 8.49 28.25 -33.10
CA ASP A 452 9.86 27.98 -32.72
C ASP A 452 10.42 26.95 -33.70
N ASN A 453 11.38 27.39 -34.51
CA ASN A 453 12.11 26.52 -35.42
C ASN A 453 13.41 26.11 -34.74
N GLY A 454 13.65 24.82 -34.63
CA GLY A 454 14.87 24.23 -34.10
C GLY A 454 15.37 23.11 -35.01
N THR A 455 16.59 22.64 -34.75
CA THR A 455 17.13 21.43 -35.37
C THR A 455 17.38 20.43 -34.25
N THR A 456 16.80 19.25 -34.36
CA THR A 456 17.02 18.14 -33.43
C THR A 456 17.96 17.13 -34.08
N ALA A 457 18.92 16.62 -33.30
CA ALA A 457 19.79 15.54 -33.73
C ALA A 457 19.72 14.38 -32.74
N THR A 458 19.69 13.16 -33.26
CA THR A 458 19.78 11.91 -32.51
C THR A 458 21.06 11.20 -32.89
N ALA A 459 21.87 10.87 -31.89
CA ALA A 459 23.06 10.06 -32.06
C ALA A 459 22.71 8.59 -31.78
N ILE A 460 23.00 7.72 -32.73
CA ILE A 460 22.75 6.28 -32.67
C ILE A 460 24.12 5.57 -32.65
N PRO A 461 24.52 4.91 -31.55
CA PRO A 461 25.74 4.12 -31.54
C PRO A 461 25.64 2.96 -32.54
N ILE A 462 26.70 2.74 -33.32
CA ILE A 462 26.74 1.72 -34.37
C ILE A 462 27.18 0.38 -33.75
N TRP A 463 26.40 -0.66 -34.02
CA TRP A 463 26.71 -2.02 -33.62
C TRP A 463 27.49 -2.76 -34.72
N ASN A 464 28.56 -3.45 -34.34
CA ASN A 464 29.30 -4.32 -35.24
C ASN A 464 28.70 -5.73 -35.20
N PRO A 465 28.11 -6.23 -36.30
CA PRO A 465 27.47 -7.54 -36.33
C PRO A 465 28.48 -8.71 -36.23
N PHE A 466 29.74 -8.50 -36.60
CA PHE A 466 30.76 -9.55 -36.59
C PHE A 466 31.36 -9.76 -35.20
N THR A 467 31.54 -8.68 -34.43
CA THR A 467 32.06 -8.77 -33.06
C THR A 467 30.95 -8.85 -32.01
N ASN A 468 29.69 -8.69 -32.43
CA ASN A 468 28.54 -8.56 -31.55
C ASN A 468 28.78 -7.55 -30.41
N GLY A 469 29.28 -6.38 -30.79
CA GLY A 469 29.69 -5.33 -29.86
C GLY A 469 29.65 -3.93 -30.49
N PRO A 470 29.95 -2.88 -29.71
CA PRO A 470 30.05 -1.53 -30.24
C PRO A 470 31.15 -1.42 -31.31
N ALA A 471 30.87 -0.71 -32.41
CA ALA A 471 31.87 -0.45 -33.43
C ALA A 471 32.92 0.55 -32.91
N ALA A 472 34.20 0.14 -32.90
CA ALA A 472 35.31 0.99 -32.46
C ALA A 472 35.59 2.12 -33.45
N LEU A 473 36.01 3.27 -32.94
CA LEU A 473 36.41 4.42 -33.75
C LEU A 473 37.52 4.06 -34.75
N GLY A 474 37.38 4.56 -35.99
CA GLY A 474 38.38 4.39 -37.04
C GLY A 474 38.38 3.03 -37.75
N THR A 475 37.44 2.15 -37.45
CA THR A 475 37.38 0.81 -38.09
C THR A 475 36.74 0.80 -39.49
N LEU A 476 36.01 1.84 -39.89
CA LEU A 476 35.54 1.97 -41.27
C LEU A 476 36.69 2.48 -42.16
N PRO A 477 37.16 1.69 -43.13
CA PRO A 477 38.13 2.17 -44.10
C PRO A 477 37.57 3.40 -44.81
N LEU A 478 38.36 4.48 -44.92
CA LEU A 478 37.97 5.66 -45.71
C LEU A 478 37.62 5.30 -47.16
N GLU A 479 38.16 4.18 -47.64
CA GLU A 479 37.91 3.57 -48.95
C GLU A 479 36.46 3.10 -49.14
N MET A 480 35.72 2.81 -48.05
CA MET A 480 34.30 2.42 -48.13
C MET A 480 33.37 3.55 -48.57
N LYS A 481 33.80 4.80 -48.46
CA LYS A 481 33.05 5.94 -48.98
C LYS A 481 33.70 6.37 -50.29
N PRO A 482 33.17 5.97 -51.47
CA PRO A 482 33.70 6.46 -52.73
C PRO A 482 33.73 7.99 -52.69
N PRO A 483 34.78 8.63 -53.21
CA PRO A 483 34.90 10.08 -53.22
C PRO A 483 33.64 10.67 -53.83
N ARG A 484 33.06 11.66 -53.15
CA ARG A 484 31.84 12.30 -53.61
C ARG A 484 32.15 13.07 -54.90
N THR A 485 31.79 12.50 -56.05
CA THR A 485 32.00 13.10 -57.37
C THR A 485 30.90 14.10 -57.77
N SER A 486 29.77 14.10 -57.05
CA SER A 486 28.62 14.97 -57.33
C SER A 486 27.97 15.48 -56.04
N THR A 487 27.56 16.76 -56.05
CA THR A 487 26.71 17.36 -55.00
C THR A 487 25.23 17.05 -55.19
N PHE A 488 24.81 16.69 -56.40
CA PHE A 488 23.44 16.31 -56.71
C PHE A 488 23.14 14.89 -56.21
N PRO A 489 21.93 14.62 -55.70
CA PRO A 489 21.52 13.26 -55.38
C PRO A 489 21.52 12.45 -56.68
N VAL A 490 22.43 11.48 -56.78
CA VAL A 490 22.43 10.49 -57.86
C VAL A 490 21.32 9.50 -57.53
N ILE A 491 20.11 9.84 -57.94
CA ILE A 491 19.01 8.89 -57.94
C ILE A 491 18.84 8.49 -59.40
N ASP A 492 19.33 7.31 -59.76
CA ASP A 492 19.10 6.70 -61.08
C ASP A 492 17.63 6.27 -61.15
N TRP A 493 16.73 7.25 -61.32
CA TRP A 493 15.37 6.95 -61.70
C TRP A 493 15.37 6.54 -63.16
N SER A 494 15.01 5.29 -63.44
CA SER A 494 14.57 4.94 -64.78
C SER A 494 13.11 5.42 -64.96
N PRO A 495 12.68 5.75 -66.19
CA PRO A 495 11.28 6.04 -66.47
C PRO A 495 10.31 4.91 -66.05
N SER A 496 10.80 3.68 -65.91
CA SER A 496 10.05 2.53 -65.39
C SER A 496 9.79 2.58 -63.88
N ASP A 497 10.57 3.34 -63.11
CA ASP A 497 10.44 3.42 -61.64
C ASP A 497 9.40 4.48 -61.20
N THR A 498 8.94 5.33 -62.12
CA THR A 498 7.96 6.41 -61.86
C THR A 498 6.55 6.12 -62.37
N LEU A 499 6.30 4.96 -63.00
CA LEU A 499 5.01 4.56 -63.57
C LEU A 499 4.22 3.59 -62.68
#